data_AF-D5V5Y1-F1
#
_entry.id   AF-D5V5Y1-F1
#
_cell.length_a   1.000
_cell.length_b   1.000
_cell.length_c   1.000
_cell.angle_alpha   90.00
_cell.angle_beta   90.00
_cell.angle_gamma   90.00
#
_symmetry.space_group_name_H-M   'P 1'
#
loop_
_entity.id
_entity.type
_entity.pdbx_description
1 polymer ?
#
loop_
_entity_poly.entity_id
_entity_poly.type
_entity_poly.pdbx_seq_one_letter_code
_entity_poly.pdbx_strand_id
1 'polypeptide(L)'
;MKIYQKKLLLTFSIIIIFIVGLYLVHYKRYVINAPKTHIEARKDYVNALTIHFFYLMLVKAGIDYQNPIIAPIKNARDYFYKRGMSKLSPIDSERTIWFHVFEMMPYNLSSGGYGNMLKKYGKEYGYKFLDDTFKYIVLLADKDPIDKSFKDNKYVVQAFFDLLDVYTTELKVDLENETISKKNIKLLVKEKSFFNKFLSLYEKRNFFLKEHNVNNFLRKNYNNFYGDYHRFYNNSLYISSMILFYKIKNNLFQCENDKKYFRDIFISKKKIREYVNEINSSASRRKGKEILFQRLKIPNTRYDKKYSDNPFKMYVNCNYDDIFIKEGN
;
A
#
# COMPACT_ATOMS: atom_id res chain seq x y z
N MET A 1 -1.46 20.85 49.77
CA MET A 1 -1.02 20.47 48.41
C MET A 1 -0.71 21.74 47.61
N LYS A 2 0.53 21.92 47.14
CA LYS A 2 0.97 23.12 46.39
C LYS A 2 0.16 23.29 45.10
N ILE A 3 0.00 24.52 44.59
CA ILE A 3 -0.77 24.81 43.37
C ILE A 3 -0.32 23.94 42.18
N TYR A 4 1.00 23.72 42.04
CA TYR A 4 1.56 22.85 41.00
C TYR A 4 1.11 21.39 41.14
N GLN A 5 1.06 20.85 42.37
CA GLN A 5 0.59 19.48 42.63
C GLN A 5 -0.91 19.32 42.31
N LYS A 6 -1.73 20.35 42.59
CA LYS A 6 -3.16 20.39 42.21
C LYS A 6 -3.33 20.40 40.69
N LYS A 7 -2.57 21.22 39.97
CA LYS A 7 -2.60 21.27 38.50
C LYS A 7 -2.14 19.94 37.89
N LEU A 8 -1.05 19.37 38.39
CA LEU A 8 -0.53 18.10 37.91
C LEU A 8 -1.53 16.95 38.11
N LEU A 9 -2.11 16.84 39.32
CA LEU A 9 -3.13 15.83 39.60
C LEU A 9 -4.37 16.00 38.72
N LEU A 10 -4.83 17.23 38.49
CA LEU A 10 -5.92 17.51 37.56
C LEU A 10 -5.59 17.06 36.13
N THR A 11 -4.39 17.37 35.63
CA THR A 11 -3.94 16.92 34.31
C THR A 11 -3.90 15.40 34.21
N PHE A 12 -3.37 14.70 35.22
CA PHE A 12 -3.36 13.23 35.25
C PHE A 12 -4.78 12.66 35.26
N SER A 13 -5.69 13.22 36.06
CA SER A 13 -7.09 12.79 36.09
C SER A 13 -7.77 12.96 34.72
N ILE A 14 -7.55 14.08 34.02
CA ILE A 14 -8.09 14.30 32.68
C ILE A 14 -7.57 13.25 31.69
N ILE A 15 -6.27 12.95 31.72
CA ILE A 15 -5.66 11.94 30.86
C ILE A 15 -6.27 10.56 31.13
N ILE A 16 -6.45 10.18 32.41
CA ILE A 16 -7.06 8.89 32.79
C ILE A 16 -8.50 8.82 32.28
N ILE A 17 -9.31 9.86 32.50
CA ILE A 17 -10.71 9.90 32.01
C ILE A 17 -10.74 9.75 30.49
N PHE A 18 -9.84 10.41 29.78
CA PHE A 18 -9.72 10.30 28.33
C PHE A 18 -9.35 8.88 27.87
N ILE A 19 -8.39 8.23 28.53
CA ILE A 19 -8.00 6.84 28.25
C ILE A 19 -9.18 5.88 28.45
N VAL A 20 -9.89 6.01 29.57
CA VAL A 20 -11.06 5.18 29.90
C VAL A 20 -12.17 5.42 28.87
N GLY A 21 -12.44 6.68 28.50
CA GLY A 21 -13.41 7.02 27.48
C GLY A 21 -13.08 6.39 26.12
N LEU A 22 -11.84 6.51 25.66
CA LEU A 22 -11.37 5.88 24.42
C LEU A 22 -11.53 4.35 24.46
N TYR A 23 -11.12 3.72 25.57
CA TYR A 23 -11.26 2.28 25.76
C TYR A 23 -12.73 1.85 25.64
N LEU A 24 -13.65 2.52 26.34
CA LEU A 24 -15.08 2.18 26.32
C LEU A 24 -15.70 2.32 24.93
N VAL A 25 -15.35 3.38 24.18
CA VAL A 25 -15.83 3.59 22.81
C VAL A 25 -15.36 2.45 21.90
N HIS A 26 -14.08 2.09 21.95
CA HIS A 26 -13.52 1.01 21.13
C HIS A 26 -14.02 -0.36 21.57
N TYR A 27 -14.17 -0.60 22.87
CA TYR A 27 -14.75 -1.84 23.41
C TYR A 27 -16.17 -2.05 22.90
N LYS A 28 -17.01 -1.01 22.95
CA LYS A 28 -18.38 -1.06 22.41
C LYS A 28 -18.39 -1.38 20.91
N ARG A 29 -17.48 -0.79 20.14
CA ARG A 29 -17.41 -0.99 18.69
C ARG A 29 -16.92 -2.39 18.31
N TYR A 30 -15.83 -2.85 18.93
CA TYR A 30 -15.10 -4.03 18.45
C TYR A 30 -15.42 -5.30 19.24
N VAL A 31 -15.76 -5.21 20.54
CA VAL A 31 -15.88 -6.39 21.40
C VAL A 31 -17.33 -6.82 21.62
N ILE A 32 -18.24 -5.88 21.92
CA ILE A 32 -19.62 -6.21 22.34
C ILE A 32 -20.36 -7.05 21.29
N ASN A 33 -20.18 -6.72 20.01
CA ASN A 33 -20.84 -7.41 18.90
C ASN A 33 -19.92 -8.40 18.16
N ALA A 34 -18.77 -8.75 18.76
CA ALA A 34 -17.82 -9.65 18.12
C ALA A 34 -18.37 -11.09 18.06
N PRO A 35 -18.00 -11.86 17.02
CA PRO A 35 -18.17 -13.30 17.05
C PRO A 35 -17.48 -13.89 18.29
N LYS A 36 -18.06 -14.92 18.91
CA LYS A 36 -17.52 -15.54 20.14
C LYS A 36 -16.03 -15.91 20.01
N THR A 37 -15.62 -16.39 18.84
CA THR A 37 -14.24 -16.77 18.52
C THR A 37 -13.26 -15.59 18.51
N HIS A 38 -13.72 -14.33 18.45
CA HIS A 38 -12.89 -13.14 18.31
C HIS A 38 -12.91 -12.23 19.55
N ILE A 39 -13.80 -12.46 20.52
CA ILE A 39 -13.96 -11.60 21.70
C ILE A 39 -12.63 -11.39 22.43
N GLU A 40 -11.91 -12.48 22.75
CA GLU A 40 -10.65 -12.41 23.49
C GLU A 40 -9.49 -11.81 22.69
N ALA A 41 -9.51 -11.97 21.37
CA ALA A 41 -8.56 -11.30 20.49
C ALA A 41 -8.85 -9.79 20.48
N ARG A 42 -10.12 -9.40 20.36
CA ARG A 42 -10.51 -7.99 20.25
C ARG A 42 -10.42 -7.21 21.54
N LYS A 43 -10.52 -7.85 22.71
CA LYS A 43 -10.13 -7.22 23.98
C LYS A 43 -8.67 -6.75 23.94
N ASP A 44 -7.78 -7.60 23.43
CA ASP A 44 -6.37 -7.24 23.24
C ASP A 44 -6.18 -6.18 22.15
N TYR A 45 -6.94 -6.25 21.05
CA TYR A 45 -6.96 -5.20 20.04
C TYR A 45 -7.31 -3.84 20.63
N VAL A 46 -8.37 -3.75 21.44
CA VAL A 46 -8.81 -2.50 22.06
C VAL A 46 -7.75 -1.97 23.01
N ASN A 47 -7.14 -2.83 23.83
CA ASN A 47 -6.01 -2.44 24.69
C ASN A 47 -4.84 -1.89 23.86
N ALA A 48 -4.46 -2.59 22.79
CA ALA A 48 -3.42 -2.15 21.88
C ALA A 48 -3.77 -0.82 21.22
N LEU A 49 -5.02 -0.63 20.77
CA LEU A 49 -5.51 0.56 20.09
C LEU A 49 -5.48 1.80 20.99
N THR A 50 -5.89 1.65 22.26
CA THR A 50 -5.84 2.74 23.25
C THR A 50 -4.40 3.22 23.48
N ILE A 51 -3.43 2.29 23.58
CA ILE A 51 -2.00 2.65 23.72
C ILE A 51 -1.46 3.22 22.40
N HIS A 52 -1.85 2.63 21.28
CA HIS A 52 -1.43 3.01 19.94
C HIS A 52 -1.79 4.45 19.60
N PHE A 53 -2.90 4.98 20.13
CA PHE A 53 -3.27 6.38 19.98
C PHE A 53 -2.13 7.33 20.42
N PHE A 54 -1.60 7.13 21.64
CA PHE A 54 -0.48 7.93 22.15
C PHE A 54 0.80 7.72 21.37
N TYR A 55 1.07 6.48 20.98
CA TYR A 55 2.21 6.15 20.14
C TYR A 55 2.15 6.89 18.79
N LEU A 56 1.00 6.87 18.11
CA LEU A 56 0.80 7.59 16.85
C LEU A 56 0.88 9.10 17.01
N MET A 57 0.41 9.68 18.11
CA MET A 57 0.56 11.11 18.37
C MET A 57 2.03 11.53 18.39
N LEU A 58 2.89 10.74 19.04
CA LEU A 58 4.33 10.99 19.10
C LEU A 58 5.00 10.80 17.73
N VAL A 59 4.60 9.76 16.99
CA VAL A 59 5.09 9.54 15.63
C VAL A 59 4.71 10.70 14.71
N LYS A 60 3.45 11.14 14.77
CA LYS A 60 2.93 12.28 14.01
C LYS A 60 3.59 13.61 14.41
N ALA A 61 4.05 13.73 15.67
CA ALA A 61 4.83 14.87 16.14
C ALA A 61 6.29 14.87 15.62
N GLY A 62 6.68 13.89 14.79
CA GLY A 62 7.96 13.84 14.11
C GLY A 62 8.96 12.84 14.72
N ILE A 63 8.60 12.15 15.81
CA ILE A 63 9.45 11.11 16.38
C ILE A 63 9.41 9.89 15.47
N ASP A 64 10.58 9.37 15.13
CA ASP A 64 10.66 8.16 14.32
C ASP A 64 9.96 6.97 15.02
N TYR A 65 9.21 6.15 14.27
CA TYR A 65 8.41 5.07 14.86
C TYR A 65 9.28 3.94 15.45
N GLN A 66 10.55 3.84 15.05
CA GLN A 66 11.55 2.94 15.63
C GLN A 66 12.44 3.64 16.68
N ASN A 67 12.14 4.89 17.06
CA ASN A 67 12.97 5.62 18.02
C ASN A 67 12.92 4.98 19.42
N PRO A 68 14.07 4.78 20.10
CA PRO A 68 14.11 4.22 21.46
C PRO A 68 13.28 5.00 22.50
N ILE A 69 13.13 6.32 22.35
CA ILE A 69 12.38 7.18 23.30
C ILE A 69 10.92 6.73 23.43
N ILE A 70 10.31 6.24 22.35
CA ILE A 70 8.92 5.78 22.34
C ILE A 70 8.80 4.25 22.52
N ALA A 71 9.92 3.55 22.69
CA ALA A 71 9.96 2.10 22.86
C ALA A 71 9.10 1.61 24.04
N PRO A 72 9.04 2.28 25.21
CA PRO A 72 8.18 1.81 26.31
C PRO A 72 6.69 1.75 25.91
N ILE A 73 6.21 2.76 25.18
CA ILE A 73 4.82 2.82 24.68
C ILE A 73 4.62 1.78 23.57
N LYS A 74 5.58 1.68 22.65
CA LYS A 74 5.57 0.67 21.57
C LYS A 74 5.53 -0.76 22.13
N ASN A 75 6.33 -1.07 23.15
CA ASN A 75 6.42 -2.39 23.75
C ASN A 75 5.12 -2.79 24.44
N ALA A 76 4.51 -1.85 25.18
CA ALA A 76 3.19 -2.08 25.80
C ALA A 76 2.11 -2.32 24.75
N ARG A 77 2.09 -1.52 23.68
CA ARG A 77 1.20 -1.74 22.53
C ARG A 77 1.42 -3.10 21.87
N ASP A 78 2.67 -3.41 21.56
CA ASP A 78 3.07 -4.64 20.83
C ASP A 78 2.77 -5.89 21.64
N TYR A 79 2.85 -5.82 22.97
CA TYR A 79 2.45 -6.91 23.84
C TYR A 79 0.99 -7.30 23.60
N PHE A 80 0.06 -6.35 23.67
CA PHE A 80 -1.35 -6.62 23.43
C PHE A 80 -1.63 -6.97 21.96
N TYR A 81 -1.04 -6.25 21.01
CA TYR A 81 -1.20 -6.52 19.58
C TYR A 81 -0.77 -7.95 19.22
N LYS A 82 0.43 -8.38 19.63
CA LYS A 82 0.94 -9.73 19.34
C LYS A 82 0.13 -10.80 20.06
N ARG A 83 -0.28 -10.57 21.31
CA ARG A 83 -1.13 -11.49 22.07
C ARG A 83 -2.50 -11.65 21.41
N GLY A 84 -3.14 -10.58 20.98
CA GLY A 84 -4.41 -10.63 20.25
C GLY A 84 -4.27 -11.33 18.90
N MET A 85 -3.21 -11.02 18.12
CA MET A 85 -2.93 -11.66 16.83
C MET A 85 -2.72 -13.16 16.93
N SER A 86 -2.15 -13.65 18.05
CA SER A 86 -1.96 -15.08 18.29
C SER A 86 -3.27 -15.85 18.51
N LYS A 87 -4.34 -15.14 18.88
CA LYS A 87 -5.68 -15.72 19.09
C LYS A 87 -6.52 -15.77 17.81
N LEU A 88 -6.12 -15.03 16.77
CA LEU A 88 -6.79 -15.05 15.47
C LEU A 88 -6.26 -16.20 14.61
N SER A 89 -7.14 -16.81 13.82
CA SER A 89 -6.74 -17.83 12.84
C SER A 89 -5.73 -17.26 11.84
N PRO A 90 -4.69 -18.00 11.40
CA PRO A 90 -3.72 -17.51 10.41
C PRO A 90 -4.35 -17.05 9.08
N ILE A 91 -5.53 -17.56 8.75
CA ILE A 91 -6.30 -17.25 7.53
C ILE A 91 -7.40 -16.22 7.75
N ASP A 92 -7.42 -15.55 8.90
CA ASP A 92 -8.38 -14.50 9.21
C ASP A 92 -7.89 -13.15 8.70
N SER A 93 -8.64 -12.53 7.79
CA SER A 93 -8.27 -11.24 7.18
C SER A 93 -8.46 -10.04 8.09
N GLU A 94 -9.09 -10.19 9.27
CA GLU A 94 -9.01 -9.17 10.33
C GLU A 94 -7.55 -8.89 10.73
N ARG A 95 -6.66 -9.88 10.58
CA ARG A 95 -5.21 -9.71 10.75
C ARG A 95 -4.61 -8.65 9.82
N THR A 96 -5.12 -8.53 8.60
CA THR A 96 -4.68 -7.50 7.65
C THR A 96 -5.03 -6.11 8.17
N ILE A 97 -6.24 -5.95 8.72
CA ILE A 97 -6.68 -4.69 9.32
C ILE A 97 -5.78 -4.31 10.49
N TRP A 98 -5.46 -5.26 11.37
CA TRP A 98 -4.60 -5.00 12.51
C TRP A 98 -3.17 -4.66 12.09
N PHE A 99 -2.63 -5.34 11.08
CA PHE A 99 -1.32 -5.01 10.50
C PHE A 99 -1.30 -3.59 9.91
N HIS A 100 -2.33 -3.21 9.16
CA HIS A 100 -2.48 -1.85 8.62
C HIS A 100 -2.44 -0.80 9.73
N VAL A 101 -3.19 -1.00 10.81
CA VAL A 101 -3.24 -0.09 11.95
C VAL A 101 -1.90 -0.06 12.72
N PHE A 102 -1.39 -1.19 13.18
CA PHE A 102 -0.31 -1.20 14.16
C PHE A 102 1.10 -1.15 13.57
N GLU A 103 1.27 -1.55 12.31
CA GLU A 103 2.58 -1.61 11.65
C GLU A 103 2.67 -0.60 10.50
N MET A 104 1.67 -0.58 9.61
CA MET A 104 1.73 0.26 8.40
C MET A 104 1.49 1.75 8.67
N MET A 105 0.46 2.10 9.46
CA MET A 105 0.16 3.52 9.76
C MET A 105 1.33 4.24 10.46
N PRO A 106 2.00 3.67 11.49
CA PRO A 106 3.18 4.30 12.06
C PRO A 106 4.30 4.53 11.07
N TYR A 107 4.57 3.55 10.20
CA TYR A 107 5.58 3.71 9.17
C TYR A 107 5.26 4.90 8.26
N ASN A 108 4.04 4.94 7.75
CA ASN A 108 3.53 6.00 6.88
C ASN A 108 3.64 7.39 7.55
N LEU A 109 3.25 7.50 8.82
CA LEU A 109 3.27 8.77 9.56
C LEU A 109 4.67 9.18 10.05
N SER A 110 5.64 8.27 10.04
CA SER A 110 6.99 8.55 10.51
C SER A 110 7.78 9.46 9.56
N SER A 111 8.79 10.14 10.11
CA SER A 111 9.77 10.90 9.34
C SER A 111 10.63 10.06 8.39
N GLY A 112 10.38 8.75 8.27
CA GLY A 112 11.05 7.88 7.31
C GLY A 112 10.70 8.21 5.86
N GLY A 113 9.49 8.70 5.62
CA GLY A 113 8.97 8.93 4.28
C GLY A 113 8.69 7.64 3.53
N TYR A 114 7.65 7.64 2.70
CA TYR A 114 7.35 6.55 1.78
C TYR A 114 8.54 6.26 0.85
N GLY A 115 8.82 4.98 0.62
CA GLY A 115 9.85 4.52 -0.30
C GLY A 115 11.27 4.53 0.25
N ASN A 116 11.44 4.55 1.57
CA ASN A 116 12.77 4.68 2.20
C ASN A 116 13.01 3.61 3.28
N MET A 117 12.17 2.59 3.38
CA MET A 117 12.23 1.62 4.47
C MET A 117 13.54 0.84 4.47
N LEU A 118 13.93 0.30 3.30
CA LEU A 118 15.14 -0.52 3.15
C LEU A 118 16.41 0.24 3.51
N LYS A 119 16.44 1.55 3.25
CA LYS A 119 17.58 2.42 3.54
C LYS A 119 17.58 2.88 4.99
N LYS A 120 16.43 3.29 5.52
CA LYS A 120 16.33 3.86 6.88
C LYS A 120 16.42 2.79 7.98
N TYR A 121 15.80 1.64 7.77
CA TYR A 121 15.69 0.58 8.78
C TYR A 121 16.47 -0.70 8.42
N GLY A 122 17.12 -0.72 7.26
CA GLY A 122 17.92 -1.84 6.79
C GLY A 122 17.15 -2.85 5.95
N LYS A 123 17.90 -3.62 5.15
CA LYS A 123 17.35 -4.59 4.18
C LYS A 123 16.57 -5.72 4.83
N GLU A 124 17.08 -6.28 5.93
CA GLU A 124 16.44 -7.41 6.62
C GLU A 124 15.04 -7.02 7.13
N TYR A 125 14.96 -5.91 7.86
CA TYR A 125 13.70 -5.36 8.32
C TYR A 125 12.76 -5.03 7.16
N GLY A 126 13.25 -4.29 6.16
CA GLY A 126 12.42 -3.83 5.05
C GLY A 126 11.87 -4.98 4.19
N TYR A 127 12.67 -5.99 3.87
CA TYR A 127 12.16 -7.16 3.13
C TYR A 127 11.16 -7.98 3.94
N LYS A 128 11.39 -8.17 5.24
CA LYS A 128 10.42 -8.84 6.12
C LYS A 128 9.10 -8.08 6.15
N PHE A 129 9.14 -6.76 6.31
CA PHE A 129 7.94 -5.92 6.30
C PHE A 129 7.20 -6.03 4.96
N LEU A 130 7.92 -6.03 3.84
CA LEU A 130 7.32 -6.19 2.51
C LEU A 130 6.71 -7.58 2.29
N ASP A 131 7.32 -8.63 2.83
CA ASP A 131 6.77 -9.99 2.77
C ASP A 131 5.49 -10.11 3.60
N ASP A 132 5.46 -9.53 4.80
CA ASP A 132 4.25 -9.44 5.62
C ASP A 132 3.17 -8.61 4.90
N THR A 133 3.55 -7.50 4.27
CA THR A 133 2.64 -6.63 3.51
C THR A 133 2.02 -7.39 2.34
N PHE A 134 2.83 -8.10 1.54
CA PHE A 134 2.37 -8.95 0.46
C PHE A 134 1.41 -10.03 0.95
N LYS A 135 1.77 -10.73 2.03
CA LYS A 135 0.92 -11.76 2.66
C LYS A 135 -0.44 -11.19 3.03
N TYR A 136 -0.50 -10.00 3.62
CA TYR A 136 -1.75 -9.40 4.05
C TYR A 136 -2.59 -8.82 2.89
N ILE A 137 -1.96 -8.37 1.80
CA ILE A 137 -2.67 -8.05 0.54
C ILE A 137 -3.37 -9.28 0.01
N VAL A 138 -2.66 -10.42 -0.09
CA VAL A 138 -3.22 -11.69 -0.58
C VAL A 138 -4.36 -12.15 0.33
N LEU A 139 -4.15 -12.11 1.65
CA LEU A 139 -5.15 -12.55 2.62
C LEU A 139 -6.45 -11.75 2.54
N LEU A 140 -6.35 -10.42 2.42
CA LEU A 140 -7.53 -9.55 2.33
C LEU A 140 -8.22 -9.65 0.96
N ALA A 141 -7.46 -9.95 -0.10
CA ALA A 141 -8.06 -10.22 -1.40
C ALA A 141 -8.88 -11.52 -1.40
N ASP A 142 -8.42 -12.55 -0.69
CA ASP A 142 -9.06 -13.87 -0.71
C ASP A 142 -10.24 -14.00 0.24
N LYS A 143 -10.26 -13.22 1.32
CA LYS A 143 -11.26 -13.35 2.38
C LYS A 143 -11.61 -12.00 2.97
N ASP A 144 -12.90 -11.74 3.08
CA ASP A 144 -13.40 -10.59 3.82
C ASP A 144 -13.26 -10.78 5.33
N PRO A 145 -13.00 -9.69 6.08
CA PRO A 145 -13.02 -9.74 7.54
C PRO A 145 -14.39 -10.21 8.02
N ILE A 146 -14.40 -11.10 9.01
CA ILE A 146 -15.64 -11.70 9.55
C ILE A 146 -16.55 -10.62 10.20
N ASP A 147 -15.96 -9.50 10.64
CA ASP A 147 -16.70 -8.45 11.34
C ASP A 147 -17.64 -7.62 10.45
N LYS A 148 -18.86 -7.42 10.95
CA LYS A 148 -19.78 -6.41 10.43
C LYS A 148 -19.38 -4.97 10.81
N SER A 149 -18.57 -4.76 11.84
CA SER A 149 -18.07 -3.41 12.21
C SER A 149 -17.03 -2.87 11.23
N PHE A 150 -16.39 -3.76 10.46
CA PHE A 150 -15.53 -3.44 9.32
C PHE A 150 -16.29 -3.45 7.97
N LYS A 151 -17.61 -3.71 7.95
CA LYS A 151 -18.43 -3.74 6.72
C LYS A 151 -18.63 -2.41 6.03
N ASP A 152 -18.14 -1.31 6.59
CA ASP A 152 -17.87 -0.16 5.74
C ASP A 152 -16.78 -0.55 4.76
N ASN A 153 -17.22 -1.05 3.59
CA ASN A 153 -16.39 -1.50 2.47
C ASN A 153 -15.27 -0.48 2.18
N LYS A 154 -15.52 0.80 2.47
CA LYS A 154 -14.53 1.89 2.43
C LYS A 154 -13.23 1.59 3.20
N TYR A 155 -13.29 1.08 4.43
CA TYR A 155 -12.10 0.90 5.26
C TYR A 155 -11.27 -0.32 4.81
N VAL A 156 -11.94 -1.43 4.45
CA VAL A 156 -11.31 -2.61 3.86
C VAL A 156 -10.63 -2.25 2.53
N VAL A 157 -11.34 -1.53 1.66
CA VAL A 157 -10.80 -1.03 0.39
C VAL A 157 -9.64 -0.07 0.59
N GLN A 158 -9.72 0.83 1.58
CA GLN A 158 -8.62 1.73 1.91
C GLN A 158 -7.39 0.95 2.37
N ALA A 159 -7.54 0.02 3.32
CA ALA A 159 -6.43 -0.81 3.81
C ALA A 159 -5.79 -1.61 2.66
N PHE A 160 -6.59 -2.18 1.77
CA PHE A 160 -6.10 -2.90 0.59
C PHE A 160 -5.21 -1.99 -0.30
N PHE A 161 -5.69 -0.80 -0.66
CA PHE A 161 -4.92 0.10 -1.52
C PHE A 161 -3.70 0.69 -0.84
N ASP A 162 -3.81 1.01 0.45
CA ASP A 162 -2.70 1.51 1.24
C ASP A 162 -1.56 0.48 1.33
N LEU A 163 -1.88 -0.79 1.57
CA LEU A 163 -0.89 -1.88 1.57
C LEU A 163 -0.26 -2.09 0.19
N LEU A 164 -1.09 -2.11 -0.86
CA LEU A 164 -0.60 -2.24 -2.24
C LEU A 164 0.33 -1.08 -2.62
N ASP A 165 0.00 0.13 -2.19
CA ASP A 165 0.78 1.32 -2.45
C ASP A 165 2.12 1.32 -1.72
N VAL A 166 2.14 0.95 -0.44
CA VAL A 166 3.39 0.75 0.31
C VAL A 166 4.24 -0.31 -0.38
N TYR A 167 3.68 -1.50 -0.64
CA TYR A 167 4.43 -2.61 -1.24
C TYR A 167 5.10 -2.21 -2.56
N THR A 168 4.33 -1.60 -3.47
CA THR A 168 4.86 -1.21 -4.77
C THR A 168 5.80 -0.01 -4.68
N THR A 169 5.60 0.92 -3.75
CA THR A 169 6.45 2.11 -3.60
C THR A 169 7.81 1.78 -3.01
N GLU A 170 7.89 0.90 -2.02
CA GLU A 170 9.19 0.45 -1.49
C GLU A 170 10.01 -0.31 -2.53
N LEU A 171 9.38 -1.08 -3.43
CA LEU A 171 10.09 -1.77 -4.52
C LEU A 171 10.48 -0.85 -5.69
N LYS A 172 9.79 0.28 -5.82
CA LYS A 172 10.05 1.30 -6.84
C LYS A 172 11.38 2.01 -6.55
N VAL A 173 11.65 2.33 -5.28
CA VAL A 173 12.81 3.14 -4.87
C VAL A 173 14.09 2.30 -4.71
N ASP A 174 15.19 2.76 -5.30
CA ASP A 174 16.53 2.13 -5.14
C ASP A 174 17.10 2.56 -3.78
N LEU A 175 18.14 1.87 -3.30
CA LEU A 175 18.99 2.33 -2.19
C LEU A 175 19.55 3.75 -2.43
N GLU A 176 19.60 4.18 -3.69
CA GLU A 176 20.05 5.49 -4.18
C GLU A 176 18.92 6.55 -4.28
N ASN A 177 17.73 6.32 -3.72
CA ASN A 177 16.56 7.22 -3.74
C ASN A 177 15.92 7.47 -5.13
N GLU A 178 16.32 6.75 -6.18
CA GLU A 178 15.64 6.87 -7.47
C GLU A 178 14.32 6.09 -7.47
N THR A 179 13.20 6.80 -7.67
CA THR A 179 11.85 6.24 -7.54
C THR A 179 11.50 5.17 -8.56
N ILE A 180 12.09 5.18 -9.76
CA ILE A 180 12.01 4.09 -10.76
C ILE A 180 13.28 4.21 -11.61
N SER A 181 14.39 3.63 -11.13
CA SER A 181 15.66 3.61 -11.87
C SER A 181 15.71 2.47 -12.89
N LYS A 182 16.52 2.62 -13.95
CA LYS A 182 16.79 1.51 -14.87
C LYS A 182 17.45 0.32 -14.15
N LYS A 183 18.22 0.59 -13.10
CA LYS A 183 18.93 -0.39 -12.27
C LYS A 183 17.95 -1.24 -11.44
N ASN A 184 16.96 -0.62 -10.80
CA ASN A 184 15.92 -1.31 -10.04
C ASN A 184 15.10 -2.27 -10.88
N ILE A 185 14.60 -1.77 -12.01
CA ILE A 185 13.81 -2.60 -12.92
C ILE A 185 14.66 -3.80 -13.37
N LYS A 186 15.95 -3.59 -13.69
CA LYS A 186 16.86 -4.68 -14.05
C LYS A 186 17.04 -5.71 -12.94
N LEU A 187 17.14 -5.27 -11.69
CA LEU A 187 17.29 -6.13 -10.52
C LEU A 187 16.03 -6.98 -10.29
N LEU A 188 14.87 -6.35 -10.17
CA LEU A 188 13.60 -7.03 -9.89
C LEU A 188 13.21 -8.03 -10.98
N VAL A 189 13.47 -7.69 -12.25
CA VAL A 189 13.14 -8.53 -13.41
C VAL A 189 14.10 -9.71 -13.59
N LYS A 190 15.23 -9.77 -12.86
CA LYS A 190 16.11 -10.96 -12.89
C LYS A 190 15.59 -12.09 -12.02
N GLU A 191 14.81 -11.81 -10.98
CA GLU A 191 14.43 -12.82 -9.99
C GLU A 191 13.00 -13.33 -10.21
N LYS A 192 12.86 -14.65 -10.36
CA LYS A 192 11.57 -15.32 -10.54
C LYS A 192 10.63 -15.10 -9.33
N SER A 193 11.18 -14.95 -8.13
CA SER A 193 10.44 -14.67 -6.90
C SER A 193 9.64 -13.37 -6.99
N PHE A 194 10.27 -12.28 -7.43
CA PHE A 194 9.59 -10.99 -7.62
C PHE A 194 8.53 -11.07 -8.72
N PHE A 195 8.83 -11.74 -9.83
CA PHE A 195 7.85 -11.98 -10.89
C PHE A 195 6.59 -12.68 -10.37
N ASN A 196 6.75 -13.79 -9.63
CA ASN A 196 5.62 -14.52 -9.05
C ASN A 196 4.80 -13.65 -8.09
N LYS A 197 5.46 -12.81 -7.27
CA LYS A 197 4.76 -11.85 -6.39
C LYS A 197 3.98 -10.81 -7.21
N PHE A 198 4.56 -10.23 -8.27
CA PHE A 198 3.85 -9.28 -9.12
C PHE A 198 2.66 -9.91 -9.85
N LEU A 199 2.80 -11.13 -10.34
CA LEU A 199 1.71 -11.87 -10.99
C LEU A 199 0.58 -12.14 -9.99
N SER A 200 0.91 -12.60 -8.78
CA SER A 200 -0.07 -12.82 -7.71
C SER A 200 -0.76 -11.51 -7.31
N LEU A 201 -0.02 -10.40 -7.15
CA LEU A 201 -0.63 -9.10 -6.87
C LEU A 201 -1.61 -8.67 -7.96
N TYR A 202 -1.26 -8.89 -9.23
CA TYR A 202 -2.14 -8.58 -10.35
C TYR A 202 -3.45 -9.36 -10.26
N GLU A 203 -3.37 -10.67 -10.06
CA GLU A 203 -4.54 -11.56 -9.95
C GLU A 203 -5.41 -11.21 -8.74
N LYS A 204 -4.80 -11.08 -7.56
CA LYS A 204 -5.49 -10.78 -6.29
C LYS A 204 -6.13 -9.39 -6.31
N ARG A 205 -5.45 -8.39 -6.89
CA ARG A 205 -6.05 -7.07 -7.12
C ARG A 205 -7.28 -7.17 -8.00
N ASN A 206 -7.20 -7.85 -9.13
CA ASN A 206 -8.34 -7.93 -10.06
C ASN A 206 -9.52 -8.68 -9.43
N PHE A 207 -9.25 -9.73 -8.66
CA PHE A 207 -10.27 -10.41 -7.86
C PHE A 207 -10.93 -9.45 -6.85
N PHE A 208 -10.13 -8.77 -6.02
CA PHE A 208 -10.63 -7.82 -5.03
C PHE A 208 -11.47 -6.69 -5.65
N LEU A 209 -11.03 -6.12 -6.77
CA LEU A 209 -11.77 -5.06 -7.46
C LEU A 209 -13.15 -5.53 -7.95
N LYS A 210 -13.24 -6.78 -8.40
CA LYS A 210 -14.48 -7.40 -8.87
C LYS A 210 -15.46 -7.59 -7.72
N GLU A 211 -15.00 -8.17 -6.61
CA GLU A 211 -15.85 -8.47 -5.44
C GLU A 211 -16.35 -7.19 -4.75
N HIS A 212 -15.50 -6.16 -4.62
CA HIS A 212 -15.82 -4.97 -3.82
C HIS A 212 -16.44 -3.79 -4.59
N ASN A 213 -16.66 -3.91 -5.90
CA ASN A 213 -17.17 -2.84 -6.79
C ASN A 213 -16.56 -1.46 -6.51
N VAL A 214 -15.23 -1.41 -6.57
CA VAL A 214 -14.39 -0.33 -6.04
C VAL A 214 -14.46 0.98 -6.84
N ASN A 215 -15.17 0.98 -7.98
CA ASN A 215 -15.33 2.15 -8.86
C ASN A 215 -15.88 3.38 -8.15
N ASN A 216 -16.84 3.18 -7.24
CA ASN A 216 -17.42 4.28 -6.45
C ASN A 216 -16.44 4.85 -5.43
N PHE A 217 -15.57 4.01 -4.85
CA PHE A 217 -14.53 4.45 -3.91
C PHE A 217 -13.47 5.28 -4.63
N LEU A 218 -12.96 4.79 -5.77
CA LEU A 218 -11.94 5.48 -6.56
C LEU A 218 -12.44 6.84 -7.06
N ARG A 219 -13.70 6.93 -7.49
CA ARG A 219 -14.30 8.17 -8.00
C ARG A 219 -14.52 9.22 -6.90
N LYS A 220 -14.89 8.80 -5.69
CA LYS A 220 -15.08 9.73 -4.55
C LYS A 220 -13.75 10.35 -4.07
N ASN A 221 -12.64 9.65 -4.25
CA ASN A 221 -11.31 10.10 -3.84
C ASN A 221 -10.47 10.70 -5.00
N TYR A 222 -11.12 11.09 -6.10
CA TYR A 222 -10.49 11.56 -7.34
C TYR A 222 -9.70 12.87 -7.18
N ASN A 223 -10.20 13.84 -6.40
CA ASN A 223 -9.64 15.20 -6.34
C ASN A 223 -8.39 15.37 -5.45
N ASN A 224 -7.87 14.31 -4.83
CA ASN A 224 -6.72 14.44 -3.93
C ASN A 224 -5.42 14.11 -4.67
N PHE A 225 -4.42 15.02 -4.66
CA PHE A 225 -3.11 14.84 -5.34
C PHE A 225 -2.34 13.61 -4.85
N TYR A 226 -2.62 13.19 -3.63
CA TYR A 226 -2.13 11.95 -3.01
C TYR A 226 -3.21 10.85 -2.93
N GLY A 227 -4.31 11.02 -3.67
CA GLY A 227 -5.53 10.23 -3.57
C GLY A 227 -5.42 8.81 -4.12
N ASP A 228 -6.36 7.97 -3.68
CA ASP A 228 -6.44 6.55 -4.01
C ASP A 228 -6.53 6.31 -5.52
N TYR A 229 -7.10 7.25 -6.27
CA TYR A 229 -7.23 7.18 -7.73
C TYR A 229 -5.86 7.19 -8.44
N HIS A 230 -4.99 8.16 -8.14
CA HIS A 230 -3.66 8.22 -8.77
C HIS A 230 -2.78 7.04 -8.32
N ARG A 231 -2.82 6.69 -7.02
CA ARG A 231 -2.10 5.53 -6.46
C ARG A 231 -2.52 4.24 -7.18
N PHE A 232 -3.82 4.05 -7.40
CA PHE A 232 -4.37 2.91 -8.12
C PHE A 232 -3.77 2.72 -9.52
N TYR A 233 -3.83 3.75 -10.38
CA TYR A 233 -3.32 3.64 -11.75
C TYR A 233 -1.79 3.58 -11.79
N ASN A 234 -1.09 4.27 -10.89
CA ASN A 234 0.37 4.18 -10.80
C ASN A 234 0.82 2.76 -10.43
N ASN A 235 0.12 2.10 -9.51
CA ASN A 235 0.42 0.72 -9.09
C ASN A 235 0.07 -0.27 -10.20
N SER A 236 -1.08 -0.07 -10.88
CA SER A 236 -1.48 -0.86 -12.06
C SER A 236 -0.45 -0.79 -13.19
N LEU A 237 0.02 0.43 -13.51
CA LEU A 237 1.05 0.67 -14.50
C LEU A 237 2.35 -0.07 -14.14
N TYR A 238 2.81 0.09 -12.90
CA TYR A 238 4.07 -0.50 -12.45
C TYR A 238 4.02 -2.03 -12.44
N ILE A 239 3.00 -2.64 -11.82
CA ILE A 239 2.85 -4.10 -11.73
C ILE A 239 2.80 -4.73 -13.13
N SER A 240 1.96 -4.20 -14.01
CA SER A 240 1.82 -4.72 -15.38
C SER A 240 3.12 -4.60 -16.18
N SER A 241 3.85 -3.51 -16.00
CA SER A 241 5.15 -3.30 -16.66
C SER A 241 6.21 -4.29 -16.16
N MET A 242 6.28 -4.56 -14.85
CA MET A 242 7.23 -5.51 -14.28
C MET A 242 6.97 -6.94 -14.76
N ILE A 243 5.69 -7.34 -14.86
CA ILE A 243 5.28 -8.64 -15.41
C ILE A 243 5.76 -8.74 -16.87
N LEU A 244 5.44 -7.76 -17.72
CA LEU A 244 5.84 -7.80 -19.13
C LEU A 244 7.36 -7.80 -19.31
N PHE A 245 8.11 -6.99 -18.56
CA PHE A 245 9.57 -7.00 -18.62
C PHE A 245 10.14 -8.39 -18.32
N TYR A 246 9.63 -9.07 -17.30
CA TYR A 246 10.07 -10.43 -16.99
C TYR A 246 9.70 -11.42 -18.10
N LYS A 247 8.46 -11.41 -18.56
CA LYS A 247 8.02 -12.37 -19.59
C LYS A 247 8.80 -12.19 -20.90
N ILE A 248 9.01 -10.95 -21.34
CA ILE A 248 9.74 -10.66 -22.59
C ILE A 248 11.22 -11.03 -22.45
N LYS A 249 11.85 -10.66 -21.34
CA LYS A 249 13.28 -10.97 -21.10
C LYS A 249 13.58 -12.46 -21.11
N ASN A 250 12.62 -13.26 -20.64
CA ASN A 250 12.79 -14.71 -20.47
C ASN A 250 12.08 -15.51 -21.58
N ASN A 251 11.68 -14.88 -22.69
CA ASN A 251 10.99 -15.54 -23.81
C ASN A 251 9.70 -16.29 -23.41
N LEU A 252 9.01 -15.82 -22.37
CA LEU A 252 7.72 -16.34 -21.89
C LEU A 252 6.52 -15.50 -22.37
N PHE A 253 6.81 -14.46 -23.16
CA PHE A 253 5.81 -13.52 -23.63
C PHE A 253 4.99 -14.10 -24.79
N GLN A 254 3.67 -13.95 -24.71
CA GLN A 254 2.71 -14.40 -25.72
C GLN A 254 1.69 -13.30 -25.98
N CYS A 255 1.62 -12.80 -27.21
CA CYS A 255 0.78 -11.64 -27.57
C CYS A 255 -0.66 -11.78 -27.04
N GLU A 256 -1.37 -12.87 -27.35
CA GLU A 256 -2.77 -13.03 -26.94
C GLU A 256 -2.97 -13.10 -25.42
N ASN A 257 -2.13 -13.86 -24.72
CA ASN A 257 -2.28 -14.06 -23.28
C ASN A 257 -1.84 -12.84 -22.47
N ASP A 258 -0.89 -12.06 -23.00
CA ASP A 258 -0.28 -10.93 -22.30
C ASP A 258 -0.83 -9.56 -22.73
N LYS A 259 -1.74 -9.53 -23.71
CA LYS A 259 -2.39 -8.29 -24.18
C LYS A 259 -3.10 -7.52 -23.07
N LYS A 260 -3.61 -8.23 -22.05
CA LYS A 260 -4.23 -7.63 -20.86
C LYS A 260 -3.29 -6.66 -20.12
N TYR A 261 -2.00 -6.99 -20.01
CA TYR A 261 -1.03 -6.11 -19.33
C TYR A 261 -0.75 -4.85 -20.14
N PHE A 262 -0.71 -4.95 -21.48
CA PHE A 262 -0.60 -3.78 -22.34
C PHE A 262 -1.82 -2.86 -22.23
N ARG A 263 -3.02 -3.45 -22.23
CA ARG A 263 -4.28 -2.71 -22.03
C ARG A 263 -4.26 -1.95 -20.70
N ASP A 264 -3.84 -2.60 -19.61
CA ASP A 264 -3.78 -1.96 -18.29
C ASP A 264 -2.75 -0.83 -18.23
N ILE A 265 -1.59 -1.00 -18.88
CA ILE A 265 -0.57 0.05 -19.02
C ILE A 265 -1.14 1.26 -19.77
N PHE A 266 -1.79 1.02 -20.90
CA PHE A 266 -2.38 2.08 -21.73
C PHE A 266 -3.45 2.87 -20.98
N ILE A 267 -4.43 2.16 -20.38
CA ILE A 267 -5.49 2.79 -19.58
C ILE A 267 -4.89 3.60 -18.43
N SER A 268 -3.94 3.01 -17.70
CA SER A 268 -3.32 3.68 -16.55
C SER A 268 -2.58 4.95 -16.95
N LYS A 269 -1.81 4.93 -18.05
CA LYS A 269 -1.14 6.13 -18.57
C LYS A 269 -2.13 7.21 -18.96
N LYS A 270 -3.18 6.84 -19.70
CA LYS A 270 -4.25 7.78 -20.11
C LYS A 270 -4.87 8.45 -18.87
N LYS A 271 -5.25 7.67 -17.86
CA LYS A 271 -5.86 8.19 -16.64
C LYS A 271 -4.93 9.08 -15.81
N ILE A 272 -3.65 8.75 -15.74
CA ILE A 272 -2.68 9.61 -15.05
C ILE A 272 -2.46 10.92 -15.83
N ARG A 273 -2.42 10.89 -17.17
CA ARG A 273 -2.29 12.10 -18.01
C ARG A 273 -3.51 13.03 -17.88
N GLU A 274 -4.72 12.47 -17.97
CA GLU A 274 -5.99 13.20 -17.73
C GLU A 274 -5.91 13.96 -16.41
N TYR A 275 -5.56 13.25 -15.33
CA TYR A 275 -5.44 13.84 -14.00
C TYR A 275 -4.38 14.95 -13.90
N VAL A 276 -3.17 14.70 -14.44
CA VAL A 276 -2.04 15.65 -14.42
C VAL A 276 -2.38 16.96 -15.13
N ASN A 277 -3.20 16.90 -16.17
CA ASN A 277 -3.71 18.05 -16.90
C ASN A 277 -4.78 18.81 -16.10
N GLU A 278 -5.72 18.11 -15.49
CA GLU A 278 -6.80 18.72 -14.68
C GLU A 278 -6.28 19.53 -13.48
N ILE A 279 -5.22 19.06 -12.82
CA ILE A 279 -4.64 19.75 -11.65
C ILE A 279 -3.69 20.90 -11.99
N ASN A 280 -3.60 21.33 -13.26
CA ASN A 280 -2.69 22.38 -13.72
C ASN A 280 -1.24 22.23 -13.23
N SER A 281 -0.74 20.99 -13.21
CA SER A 281 0.63 20.69 -12.77
C SER A 281 1.68 21.45 -13.60
N SER A 282 2.81 21.80 -12.97
CA SER A 282 3.92 22.48 -13.66
C SER A 282 4.50 21.66 -14.80
N ALA A 283 5.04 22.32 -15.83
CA ALA A 283 5.68 21.66 -16.97
C ALA A 283 6.81 20.69 -16.56
N SER A 284 7.58 21.04 -15.52
CA SER A 284 8.63 20.17 -14.96
C SER A 284 8.07 18.87 -14.38
N ARG A 285 6.94 18.93 -13.66
CA ARG A 285 6.26 17.74 -13.11
C ARG A 285 5.69 16.85 -14.22
N ARG A 286 5.08 17.45 -15.25
CA ARG A 286 4.58 16.70 -16.42
C ARG A 286 5.72 15.97 -17.12
N LYS A 287 6.84 16.67 -17.37
CA LYS A 287 8.04 16.08 -17.98
C LYS A 287 8.61 14.93 -17.14
N GLY A 288 8.67 15.09 -15.82
CA GLY A 288 9.12 14.01 -14.91
C GLY A 288 8.24 12.76 -14.98
N LYS A 289 6.91 12.91 -15.08
CA LYS A 289 5.97 11.79 -15.24
C LYS A 289 6.12 11.09 -16.59
N GLU A 290 6.30 11.84 -17.67
CA GLU A 290 6.52 11.26 -18.99
C GLU A 290 7.82 10.46 -19.08
N ILE A 291 8.91 10.93 -18.42
CA ILE A 291 10.16 10.15 -18.32
C ILE A 291 9.90 8.80 -17.65
N LEU A 292 9.11 8.77 -16.57
CA LEU A 292 8.73 7.54 -15.88
C LEU A 292 7.89 6.61 -16.78
N PHE A 293 6.96 7.16 -17.55
CA PHE A 293 6.17 6.39 -18.52
C PHE A 293 7.02 5.80 -19.63
N GLN A 294 8.05 6.52 -20.08
CA GLN A 294 8.99 6.03 -21.09
C GLN A 294 9.84 4.87 -20.55
N ARG A 295 10.32 4.97 -19.31
CA ARG A 295 11.07 3.88 -18.63
C ARG A 295 10.23 2.61 -18.47
N LEU A 296 8.91 2.74 -18.29
CA LEU A 296 7.98 1.62 -18.15
C LEU A 296 7.32 1.20 -19.47
N LYS A 297 7.51 1.93 -20.58
CA LYS A 297 6.90 1.61 -21.89
C LYS A 297 7.66 0.46 -22.56
N ILE A 298 6.92 -0.52 -23.06
CA ILE A 298 7.42 -1.49 -24.03
C ILE A 298 6.73 -1.18 -25.36
N PRO A 299 7.42 -0.56 -26.34
CA PRO A 299 6.76 -0.17 -27.58
C PRO A 299 6.37 -1.40 -28.40
N ASN A 300 5.20 -1.34 -29.02
CA ASN A 300 4.81 -2.29 -30.05
C ASN A 300 5.20 -1.74 -31.42
N THR A 301 6.20 -2.31 -32.08
CA THR A 301 6.78 -1.77 -33.33
C THR A 301 5.80 -1.70 -34.49
N ARG A 302 4.65 -2.37 -34.40
CA ARG A 302 3.58 -2.28 -35.39
C ARG A 302 2.80 -0.95 -35.31
N TYR A 303 2.72 -0.34 -34.13
CA TYR A 303 1.89 0.86 -33.89
C TYR A 303 2.67 2.03 -33.29
N ASP A 304 3.73 1.75 -32.54
CA ASP A 304 4.60 2.73 -31.90
C ASP A 304 5.85 2.99 -32.74
N LYS A 305 6.38 4.22 -32.63
CA LYS A 305 7.74 4.51 -33.08
C LYS A 305 8.73 3.58 -32.37
N LYS A 306 9.75 3.11 -33.09
CA LYS A 306 10.83 2.24 -32.58
C LYS A 306 11.81 3.02 -31.68
N TYR A 307 11.27 3.62 -30.63
CA TYR A 307 12.02 4.34 -29.60
C TYR A 307 11.61 3.78 -28.24
N SER A 308 12.59 3.26 -27.52
CA SER A 308 12.41 2.73 -26.18
C SER A 308 13.49 3.29 -25.25
N ASP A 309 13.05 3.99 -24.21
CA ASP A 309 13.91 4.36 -23.07
C ASP A 309 13.78 3.35 -21.91
N ASN A 310 13.13 2.21 -22.14
CA ASN A 310 13.05 1.19 -21.11
C ASN A 310 14.43 0.56 -20.86
N PRO A 311 14.68 0.02 -19.64
CA PRO A 311 16.00 -0.41 -19.20
C PRO A 311 16.65 -1.49 -20.07
N PHE A 312 15.83 -2.21 -20.83
CA PHE A 312 16.25 -3.34 -21.65
C PHE A 312 16.20 -3.05 -23.15
N LYS A 313 15.79 -1.84 -23.56
CA LYS A 313 15.50 -1.49 -24.96
C LYS A 313 14.60 -2.54 -25.64
N MET A 314 13.63 -3.06 -24.89
CA MET A 314 12.70 -4.09 -25.36
C MET A 314 11.62 -3.52 -26.26
N TYR A 315 11.19 -4.34 -27.21
CA TYR A 315 10.10 -4.10 -28.15
C TYR A 315 9.27 -5.37 -28.31
N VAL A 316 8.01 -5.23 -28.70
CA VAL A 316 7.16 -6.35 -29.14
C VAL A 316 6.62 -6.06 -30.53
N ASN A 317 6.20 -7.10 -31.24
CA ASN A 317 5.52 -7.00 -32.51
C ASN A 317 4.24 -7.85 -32.46
N CYS A 318 3.17 -7.28 -31.91
CA CYS A 318 1.90 -7.98 -31.73
C CYS A 318 0.80 -7.30 -32.53
N ASN A 319 -0.14 -8.09 -33.05
CA ASN A 319 -1.36 -7.56 -33.63
C ASN A 319 -2.39 -7.32 -32.53
N TYR A 320 -2.79 -6.08 -32.30
CA TYR A 320 -3.73 -5.71 -31.25
C TYR A 320 -4.75 -4.73 -31.81
N ASP A 321 -5.62 -5.24 -32.67
CA ASP A 321 -6.61 -4.43 -33.39
C ASP A 321 -7.67 -3.82 -32.45
N ASP A 322 -7.79 -4.33 -31.22
CA ASP A 322 -8.80 -3.98 -30.21
C ASP A 322 -8.30 -3.09 -29.05
N ILE A 323 -6.98 -3.00 -28.82
CA ILE A 323 -6.41 -2.36 -27.61
C ILE A 323 -5.90 -0.94 -27.88
N PHE A 324 -5.49 -0.65 -29.13
CA PHE A 324 -4.82 0.59 -29.50
C PHE A 324 -5.66 1.40 -30.49
N ILE A 325 -6.76 2.00 -30.00
CA ILE A 325 -7.30 3.18 -30.68
C ILE A 325 -6.27 4.29 -30.43
N LYS A 326 -5.32 4.38 -31.37
CA LYS A 326 -4.23 5.37 -31.54
C LYS A 326 -3.91 6.18 -30.28
N GLU A 327 -2.76 5.93 -29.65
CA GLU A 327 -2.09 6.97 -28.85
C GLU A 327 -1.93 8.17 -29.79
N GLY A 328 -2.87 9.13 -29.72
CA GLY A 328 -2.75 10.39 -30.43
C GLY A 328 -1.49 11.06 -29.92
N ASN A 329 -0.50 11.18 -30.80
CA ASN A 329 0.67 12.02 -30.54
C ASN A 329 0.23 13.48 -30.55
#